data_AF-A0ABD5VNQ7-F1
#
_entry.id   AF-A0ABD5VNQ7-F1
#
_cell.length_a   1.000
_cell.length_b   1.000
_cell.length_c   1.000
_cell.angle_alpha   90.00
_cell.angle_beta   90.00
_cell.angle_gamma   90.00
#
_symmetry.space_group_name_H-M   'P 1'
#
loop_
_entity.id
_entity.type
_entity.pdbx_description
1 polymer ?
#
loop_
_entity_poly.entity_id
_entity_poly.type
_entity_poly.pdbx_seq_one_letter_code
_entity_poly.pdbx_strand_id
1 'polypeptide(L)'
;MTEEKKSITTPPNPFASVADAWLQASEDLFNSAIRFNRAALGTYTAEDREEHEAPPIASISYKEPSWSFERTVEDAESIGVGDSVRFTKVIDDDDVRSFAEASGDTNRLHLDDEFAVDTRFGNRIVHGTLVSGLISAALARLPGLTIYLSQDVRFLKPVDIGDELTAVVEVVEDIGDAQYRLSTNVYDGDDETVIEGEAVVLVDDLPGEEAGARA
;
A
#
# COMPACT_ATOMS: atom_id res chain seq x y z
N MET A 1 45.68 2.64 -49.99
CA MET A 1 45.10 3.30 -48.80
C MET A 1 43.69 3.68 -49.22
N THR A 2 42.59 3.20 -48.67
CA THR A 2 42.27 2.63 -47.34
C THR A 2 40.90 1.92 -47.49
N GLU A 3 40.78 0.66 -47.07
CA GLU A 3 40.00 0.14 -45.93
C GLU A 3 38.58 -0.35 -46.24
N GLU A 4 38.43 -1.69 -46.24
CA GLU A 4 37.18 -2.44 -46.13
C GLU A 4 36.68 -2.42 -44.67
N LYS A 5 35.43 -2.02 -44.43
CA LYS A 5 34.76 -2.19 -43.13
C LYS A 5 34.21 -3.61 -42.99
N LYS A 6 34.74 -4.36 -42.02
CA LYS A 6 34.22 -5.66 -41.58
C LYS A 6 33.06 -5.45 -40.60
N SER A 7 31.86 -5.90 -40.96
CA SER A 7 30.68 -5.92 -40.09
C SER A 7 30.80 -7.07 -39.09
N ILE A 8 30.69 -6.78 -37.79
CA ILE A 8 30.70 -7.76 -36.71
C ILE A 8 29.26 -7.94 -36.24
N THR A 9 28.72 -9.15 -36.42
CA THR A 9 27.41 -9.54 -35.88
C THR A 9 27.62 -10.22 -34.52
N THR A 10 27.01 -9.68 -33.47
CA THR A 10 27.01 -10.24 -32.11
C THR A 10 26.11 -11.48 -32.04
N PRO A 11 26.53 -12.59 -31.39
CA PRO A 11 25.68 -13.76 -31.25
C PRO A 11 24.52 -13.53 -30.25
N PRO A 12 23.37 -14.21 -30.42
CA PRO A 12 22.18 -13.99 -29.60
C PRO A 12 22.39 -14.42 -28.14
N ASN A 13 21.86 -13.63 -27.22
CA ASN A 13 21.94 -13.84 -25.77
C ASN A 13 20.92 -14.91 -25.31
N PRO A 14 21.36 -16.09 -24.85
CA PRO A 14 20.47 -17.18 -24.44
C PRO A 14 19.63 -16.88 -23.17
N PHE A 15 19.95 -15.82 -22.43
CA PHE A 15 19.18 -15.41 -21.25
C PHE A 15 17.94 -14.58 -21.59
N ALA A 16 17.93 -13.89 -22.73
CA ALA A 16 16.78 -13.08 -23.17
C ALA A 16 15.57 -13.99 -23.48
N SER A 17 15.80 -15.13 -24.14
CA SER A 17 14.72 -16.07 -24.48
C SER A 17 14.08 -16.74 -23.26
N VAL A 18 14.80 -16.86 -22.15
CA VAL A 18 14.27 -17.43 -20.91
C VAL A 18 13.42 -16.40 -20.17
N ALA A 19 13.85 -15.13 -20.15
CA ALA A 19 13.06 -14.03 -19.57
C ALA A 19 11.77 -13.78 -20.37
N ASP A 20 11.86 -13.77 -21.71
CA ASP A 20 10.69 -13.60 -22.58
C ASP A 20 9.68 -14.76 -22.41
N ALA A 21 10.16 -15.99 -22.24
CA ALA A 21 9.30 -17.15 -21.97
C ALA A 21 8.62 -17.06 -20.59
N TRP A 22 9.31 -16.51 -19.58
CA TRP A 22 8.76 -16.32 -18.24
C TRP A 22 7.72 -15.21 -18.19
N LEU A 23 7.97 -14.09 -18.89
CA LEU A 23 7.02 -13.00 -19.10
C LEU A 23 5.76 -13.49 -19.82
N GLN A 24 5.90 -14.21 -20.94
CA GLN A 24 4.75 -14.75 -21.67
C GLN A 24 3.94 -15.73 -20.83
N ALA A 25 4.59 -16.62 -20.08
CA ALA A 25 3.90 -17.55 -19.18
C ALA A 25 3.14 -16.81 -18.06
N SER A 26 3.72 -15.73 -17.51
CA SER A 26 3.08 -14.91 -16.48
C SER A 26 1.88 -14.11 -17.02
N GLU A 27 1.98 -13.58 -18.23
CA GLU A 27 0.88 -12.88 -18.91
C GLU A 27 -0.26 -13.83 -19.25
N ASP A 28 0.03 -15.05 -19.71
CA ASP A 28 -1.00 -16.05 -20.02
C ASP A 28 -1.73 -16.54 -18.77
N LEU A 29 -1.02 -16.71 -17.65
CA LEU A 29 -1.60 -17.02 -16.33
C LEU A 29 -2.46 -15.88 -15.79
N PHE A 30 -1.95 -14.65 -15.83
CA PHE A 30 -2.67 -13.46 -15.41
C PHE A 30 -3.94 -13.24 -16.25
N ASN A 31 -3.83 -13.31 -17.57
CA ASN A 31 -4.96 -13.19 -18.49
C ASN A 31 -5.96 -14.36 -18.34
N SER A 32 -5.50 -15.57 -18.01
CA SER A 32 -6.37 -16.70 -17.70
C SER A 32 -7.17 -16.48 -16.41
N ALA A 33 -6.53 -15.96 -15.36
CA ALA A 33 -7.18 -15.60 -14.09
C ALA A 33 -8.21 -14.47 -14.28
N ILE A 34 -7.87 -13.44 -15.07
CA ILE A 34 -8.79 -12.35 -15.44
C ILE A 34 -9.98 -12.88 -16.24
N ARG A 35 -9.78 -13.79 -17.21
CA ARG A 35 -10.88 -14.39 -18.00
C ARG A 35 -11.78 -15.29 -17.15
N PHE A 36 -11.21 -16.05 -16.22
CA PHE A 36 -11.96 -16.88 -15.28
C PHE A 36 -12.83 -16.02 -14.36
N ASN A 37 -12.26 -14.96 -13.78
CA ASN A 37 -13.00 -14.00 -12.94
C ASN A 37 -14.05 -13.21 -13.74
N ARG A 38 -13.76 -12.83 -15.00
CA ARG A 38 -14.72 -12.12 -15.86
C ARG A 38 -15.89 -13.00 -16.31
N ALA A 39 -15.66 -14.29 -16.55
CA ALA A 39 -16.73 -15.25 -16.84
C ALA A 39 -17.59 -15.54 -15.59
N ALA A 40 -16.99 -15.55 -14.40
CA ALA A 40 -17.70 -15.67 -13.12
C ALA A 40 -18.50 -14.39 -12.76
N LEU A 41 -18.06 -13.21 -13.21
CA LEU A 41 -18.76 -11.93 -13.01
C LEU A 41 -19.94 -11.72 -13.97
N GLY A 42 -19.99 -12.41 -15.11
CA GLY A 42 -21.07 -12.28 -16.11
C GLY A 42 -22.41 -12.88 -15.69
N THR A 43 -22.46 -13.63 -14.58
CA THR A 43 -23.68 -14.24 -14.04
C THR A 43 -24.36 -13.41 -12.95
N TYR A 44 -23.79 -12.26 -12.57
CA TYR A 44 -24.37 -11.35 -11.58
C TYR A 44 -25.11 -10.22 -12.29
N THR A 45 -26.38 -10.44 -12.58
CA THR A 45 -27.29 -9.39 -13.03
C THR A 45 -27.54 -8.40 -11.90
N ALA A 46 -27.43 -7.11 -12.24
CA ALA A 46 -27.66 -5.97 -11.37
C ALA A 46 -29.12 -5.91 -10.87
N GLU A 47 -29.35 -6.36 -9.65
CA GLU A 47 -30.47 -6.02 -8.79
C GLU A 47 -29.98 -6.29 -7.35
N ASP A 48 -30.27 -5.35 -6.43
CA ASP A 48 -29.89 -5.34 -5.00
C ASP A 48 -28.48 -4.81 -4.65
N ARG A 49 -28.29 -3.49 -4.78
CA ARG A 49 -27.30 -2.74 -3.98
C ARG A 49 -27.93 -2.37 -2.63
N GLU A 50 -27.82 -3.28 -1.66
CA GLU A 50 -27.80 -2.87 -0.25
C GLU A 50 -26.40 -2.34 0.06
N GLU A 51 -26.28 -1.10 0.54
CA GLU A 51 -25.04 -0.56 1.09
C GLU A 51 -24.57 -1.48 2.24
N HIS A 52 -23.63 -2.38 1.95
CA HIS A 52 -23.01 -3.25 2.93
C HIS A 52 -22.00 -2.40 3.72
N GLU A 53 -22.46 -1.84 4.84
CA GLU A 53 -21.60 -1.19 5.82
C GLU A 53 -20.61 -2.23 6.39
N ALA A 54 -19.31 -2.03 6.15
CA ALA A 54 -18.28 -2.93 6.64
C ALA A 54 -18.32 -2.98 8.19
N PRO A 55 -18.20 -4.18 8.81
CA PRO A 55 -18.36 -4.33 10.25
C PRO A 55 -17.39 -3.43 11.05
N PRO A 56 -17.75 -3.05 12.29
CA PRO A 56 -16.86 -2.27 13.15
C PRO A 56 -15.60 -3.06 13.50
N ILE A 57 -14.41 -2.47 13.30
CA ILE A 57 -13.14 -3.03 13.79
C ILE A 57 -12.98 -2.64 15.25
N ALA A 58 -12.87 -3.63 16.14
CA ALA A 58 -12.87 -3.42 17.58
C ALA A 58 -11.72 -2.54 18.11
N SER A 59 -10.57 -2.52 17.42
CA SER A 59 -9.40 -1.69 17.78
C SER A 59 -9.49 -0.22 17.31
N ILE A 60 -10.50 0.15 16.51
CA ILE A 60 -10.61 1.48 15.89
C ILE A 60 -11.72 2.30 16.54
N SER A 61 -11.36 3.47 17.07
CA SER A 61 -12.27 4.33 17.83
C SER A 61 -13.11 5.29 16.98
N TYR A 62 -12.69 5.59 15.75
CA TYR A 62 -13.32 6.57 14.88
C TYR A 62 -13.17 6.21 13.41
N LYS A 63 -14.18 6.56 12.60
CA LYS A 63 -14.21 6.38 11.15
C LYS A 63 -14.65 7.71 10.51
N GLU A 64 -13.99 8.12 9.42
CA GLU A 64 -14.49 9.17 8.54
C GLU A 64 -15.20 8.55 7.33
N PRO A 65 -16.32 9.13 6.86
CA PRO A 65 -17.10 8.58 5.75
C PRO A 65 -16.33 8.51 4.41
N SER A 66 -15.35 9.40 4.23
CA SER A 66 -14.55 9.45 2.99
C SER A 66 -13.42 8.42 2.95
N TRP A 67 -13.17 7.71 4.05
CA TRP A 67 -12.10 6.71 4.09
C TRP A 67 -12.65 5.34 3.71
N SER A 68 -11.87 4.58 2.96
CA SER A 68 -12.18 3.19 2.66
C SER A 68 -11.04 2.28 3.09
N PHE A 69 -11.37 1.02 3.36
CA PHE A 69 -10.39 -0.01 3.61
C PHE A 69 -10.94 -1.38 3.25
N GLU A 70 -10.04 -2.30 2.97
CA GLU A 70 -10.33 -3.70 2.69
C GLU A 70 -9.29 -4.56 3.41
N ARG A 71 -9.68 -5.76 3.86
CA ARG A 71 -8.75 -6.74 4.44
C ARG A 71 -9.09 -8.14 3.96
N THR A 72 -8.10 -9.01 3.90
CA THR A 72 -8.28 -10.42 3.49
C THR A 72 -8.52 -11.36 4.66
N VAL A 73 -8.25 -10.92 5.89
CA VAL A 73 -8.34 -11.70 7.11
C VAL A 73 -9.10 -10.95 8.20
N GLU A 74 -10.02 -11.66 8.86
CA GLU A 74 -10.93 -11.07 9.84
C GLU A 74 -10.51 -11.31 11.30
N ASP A 75 -9.79 -12.41 11.55
CA ASP A 75 -9.43 -12.91 12.89
C ASP A 75 -7.91 -12.92 13.09
N ALA A 76 -7.43 -12.48 14.26
CA ALA A 76 -6.00 -12.33 14.56
C ALA A 76 -5.24 -13.68 14.52
N GLU A 77 -5.89 -14.74 14.99
CA GLU A 77 -5.34 -16.11 15.02
C GLU A 77 -5.16 -16.71 13.62
N SER A 78 -5.77 -16.11 12.59
CA SER A 78 -5.76 -16.61 11.20
C SER A 78 -4.82 -15.84 10.29
N ILE A 79 -4.10 -14.83 10.79
CA ILE A 79 -3.14 -14.06 10.00
C ILE A 79 -2.06 -15.00 9.47
N GLY A 80 -1.83 -14.95 8.16
CA GLY A 80 -0.77 -15.70 7.49
C GLY A 80 -0.14 -14.95 6.32
N VAL A 81 0.88 -15.55 5.73
CA VAL A 81 1.57 -14.99 4.55
C VAL A 81 0.58 -14.84 3.38
N GLY A 82 0.61 -13.66 2.76
CA GLY A 82 -0.29 -13.26 1.67
C GLY A 82 -1.53 -12.50 2.15
N ASP A 83 -1.79 -12.46 3.46
CA ASP A 83 -2.86 -11.61 3.97
C ASP A 83 -2.50 -10.14 3.85
N SER A 84 -3.49 -9.32 3.52
CA SER A 84 -3.28 -7.90 3.25
C SER A 84 -4.40 -7.02 3.76
N VAL A 85 -4.04 -5.77 4.00
CA VAL A 85 -4.96 -4.67 4.30
C VAL A 85 -4.66 -3.51 3.36
N ARG A 86 -5.71 -2.94 2.79
CA ARG A 86 -5.69 -1.72 1.99
C ARG A 86 -6.39 -0.61 2.76
N PHE A 87 -5.81 0.58 2.81
CA PHE A 87 -6.44 1.77 3.37
C PHE A 87 -6.28 2.94 2.40
N THR A 88 -7.39 3.60 2.08
CA THR A 88 -7.43 4.68 1.11
C THR A 88 -8.02 5.95 1.72
N LYS A 89 -7.37 7.08 1.45
CA LYS A 89 -7.81 8.42 1.86
C LYS A 89 -7.24 9.48 0.91
N VAL A 90 -8.00 10.56 0.70
CA VAL A 90 -7.50 11.83 0.12
C VAL A 90 -6.73 12.65 1.16
N ILE A 91 -5.50 13.07 0.85
CA ILE A 91 -4.73 13.97 1.72
C ILE A 91 -4.98 15.41 1.32
N ASP A 92 -5.62 16.17 2.20
CA ASP A 92 -5.94 17.58 1.94
C ASP A 92 -4.98 18.57 2.63
N ASP A 93 -5.25 19.85 2.43
CA ASP A 93 -4.44 20.95 2.96
C ASP A 93 -4.57 21.06 4.50
N ASP A 94 -5.67 20.58 5.09
CA ASP A 94 -5.87 20.57 6.54
C ASP A 94 -5.05 19.45 7.19
N ASP A 95 -4.92 18.29 6.53
CA ASP A 95 -3.99 17.23 6.92
C ASP A 95 -2.54 17.74 6.95
N VAL A 96 -2.10 18.44 5.89
CA VAL A 96 -0.75 19.00 5.78
C VAL A 96 -0.46 20.01 6.90
N ARG A 97 -1.39 20.92 7.18
CA ARG A 97 -1.25 21.89 8.28
C ARG A 97 -1.25 21.22 9.64
N SER A 98 -2.20 20.30 9.88
CA SER A 98 -2.30 19.56 11.14
C SER A 98 -1.03 18.75 11.41
N PHE A 99 -0.47 18.13 10.36
CA PHE A 99 0.80 17.42 10.49
C PHE A 99 1.96 18.37 10.77
N ALA A 100 2.04 19.53 10.13
CA ALA A 100 3.08 20.52 10.43
C ALA A 100 3.02 21.00 11.90
N GLU A 101 1.82 21.20 12.44
CA GLU A 101 1.62 21.54 13.85
C GLU A 101 2.02 20.40 14.80
N ALA A 102 1.62 19.17 14.48
CA ALA A 102 1.88 18.00 15.33
C ALA A 102 3.37 17.58 15.30
N SER A 103 4.00 17.62 14.13
CA SER A 103 5.39 17.18 13.92
C SER A 103 6.42 18.29 14.19
N GLY A 104 6.02 19.56 14.08
CA GLY A 104 6.93 20.70 14.06
C GLY A 104 7.63 20.93 12.72
N ASP A 105 7.40 20.08 11.70
CA ASP A 105 7.94 20.29 10.36
C ASP A 105 7.17 21.38 9.62
N THR A 106 7.65 22.60 9.80
CA THR A 106 7.12 23.83 9.21
C THR A 106 7.89 24.26 7.96
N ASN A 107 8.52 23.33 7.25
CA ASN A 107 9.24 23.62 6.01
C ASN A 107 8.30 24.28 4.99
N ARG A 108 8.73 25.44 4.46
CA ARG A 108 7.96 26.25 3.50
C ARG A 108 7.56 25.46 2.25
N LEU A 109 8.32 24.43 1.89
CA LEU A 109 7.97 23.53 0.77
C LEU A 109 6.55 22.95 0.88
N HIS A 110 6.04 22.73 2.09
CA HIS A 110 4.72 22.14 2.34
C HIS A 110 3.63 23.19 2.61
N LEU A 111 4.00 24.44 2.93
CA LEU A 111 3.08 25.41 3.55
C LEU A 111 2.97 26.75 2.81
N ASP A 112 3.89 27.06 1.91
CA ASP A 112 3.99 28.37 1.24
C ASP A 112 3.99 28.19 -0.28
N ASP A 113 2.87 28.58 -0.93
CA ASP A 113 2.70 28.50 -2.38
C ASP A 113 3.72 29.35 -3.15
N GLU A 114 4.03 30.56 -2.67
CA GLU A 114 4.99 31.47 -3.30
C GLU A 114 6.41 30.93 -3.21
N PHE A 115 6.75 30.24 -2.12
CA PHE A 115 8.03 29.56 -2.02
C PHE A 115 8.11 28.35 -2.93
N ALA A 116 7.04 27.55 -2.96
CA ALA A 116 7.05 26.26 -3.62
C ALA A 116 7.10 26.35 -5.15
N VAL A 117 6.51 27.41 -5.74
CA VAL A 117 6.56 27.67 -7.20
C VAL A 117 7.98 27.81 -7.73
N ASP A 118 8.90 28.31 -6.91
CA ASP A 118 10.32 28.51 -7.26
C ASP A 118 11.17 27.24 -7.05
N THR A 119 10.57 26.16 -6.53
CA THR A 119 11.26 24.89 -6.34
C THR A 119 11.16 24.02 -7.59
N ARG A 120 11.92 22.92 -7.63
CA ARG A 120 11.83 21.92 -8.71
C ARG A 120 10.45 21.26 -8.85
N PHE A 121 9.59 21.39 -7.83
CA PHE A 121 8.25 20.79 -7.81
C PHE A 121 7.22 21.70 -8.46
N GLY A 122 7.39 23.03 -8.39
CA GLY A 122 6.49 24.00 -9.00
C GLY A 122 5.20 24.28 -8.21
N ASN A 123 4.94 23.55 -7.13
CA ASN A 123 3.84 23.72 -6.18
C ASN A 123 4.19 23.07 -4.84
N ARG A 124 3.35 23.31 -3.82
CA ARG A 124 3.48 22.63 -2.53
C ARG A 124 3.21 21.14 -2.70
N ILE A 125 3.98 20.34 -1.97
CA ILE A 125 3.83 18.88 -1.93
C ILE A 125 3.55 18.45 -0.48
N VAL A 126 2.93 17.28 -0.31
CA VAL A 126 2.65 16.69 1.00
C VAL A 126 3.96 16.26 1.68
N HIS A 127 4.04 16.33 3.02
CA HIS A 127 5.17 15.75 3.76
C HIS A 127 5.23 14.23 3.51
N GLY A 128 6.39 13.71 3.11
CA GLY A 128 6.54 12.26 2.91
C GLY A 128 6.20 11.45 4.18
N THR A 129 6.57 11.96 5.35
CA THR A 129 6.25 11.33 6.64
C THR A 129 4.75 11.31 6.94
N LEU A 130 3.99 12.33 6.51
CA LEU A 130 2.53 12.33 6.60
C LEU A 130 1.95 11.20 5.74
N VAL A 131 2.41 11.07 4.49
CA VAL A 131 1.98 9.97 3.60
C VAL A 131 2.33 8.60 4.20
N SER A 132 3.52 8.44 4.79
CA SER A 132 3.91 7.20 5.47
C SER A 132 3.01 6.86 6.66
N GLY A 133 2.34 7.85 7.26
CA GLY A 133 1.35 7.63 8.32
C GLY A 133 0.16 6.78 7.87
N LEU A 134 -0.15 6.76 6.57
CA LEU A 134 -1.19 5.89 6.01
C LEU A 134 -0.86 4.40 6.16
N ILE A 135 0.42 4.05 6.19
CA ILE A 135 0.86 2.68 6.51
C ILE A 135 0.44 2.32 7.94
N SER A 136 0.64 3.23 8.90
CA SER A 136 0.18 3.02 10.28
C SER A 136 -1.34 2.86 10.35
N ALA A 137 -2.09 3.60 9.53
CA ALA A 137 -3.54 3.47 9.45
C ALA A 137 -3.98 2.12 8.86
N ALA A 138 -3.28 1.62 7.84
CA ALA A 138 -3.52 0.28 7.28
C ALA A 138 -3.19 -0.82 8.31
N LEU A 139 -2.05 -0.74 8.99
CA LEU A 139 -1.66 -1.70 10.04
C LEU A 139 -2.66 -1.73 11.20
N ALA A 140 -3.23 -0.58 11.60
CA ALA A 140 -4.25 -0.53 12.64
C ALA A 140 -5.56 -1.28 12.29
N ARG A 141 -5.74 -1.66 11.02
CA ARG A 141 -6.89 -2.41 10.50
C ARG A 141 -6.61 -3.91 10.32
N LEU A 142 -5.38 -4.37 10.57
CA LEU A 142 -5.12 -5.78 10.80
C LEU A 142 -5.96 -6.24 12.01
N PRO A 143 -6.46 -7.49 11.99
CA PRO A 143 -7.21 -8.00 13.13
C PRO A 143 -6.32 -8.14 14.36
N GLY A 144 -6.90 -7.94 15.55
CA GLY A 144 -6.17 -7.92 16.81
C GLY A 144 -5.60 -6.54 17.19
N LEU A 145 -4.78 -6.53 18.23
CA LEU A 145 -4.04 -5.36 18.70
C LEU A 145 -2.67 -5.33 18.03
N THR A 146 -2.54 -4.54 16.96
CA THR A 146 -1.28 -4.42 16.22
C THR A 146 -0.32 -3.42 16.87
N ILE A 147 0.89 -3.88 17.21
CA ILE A 147 2.00 -3.09 17.75
C ILE A 147 3.06 -2.94 16.65
N TYR A 148 3.35 -1.70 16.29
CA TYR A 148 4.26 -1.37 15.19
C TYR A 148 5.70 -1.28 15.70
N LEU A 149 6.53 -2.30 15.41
CA LEU A 149 7.87 -2.45 16.00
C LEU A 149 8.97 -1.73 15.22
N SER A 150 8.95 -1.84 13.90
CA SER A 150 9.91 -1.17 13.03
C SER A 150 9.32 -0.88 11.65
N GLN A 151 9.88 0.14 10.99
CA GLN A 151 9.51 0.55 9.64
C GLN A 151 10.73 1.07 8.88
N ASP A 152 10.91 0.58 7.65
CA ASP A 152 11.81 1.14 6.65
C ASP A 152 11.00 1.68 5.46
N VAL A 153 11.32 2.86 4.94
CA VAL A 153 10.62 3.48 3.80
C VAL A 153 11.57 4.11 2.79
N ARG A 154 11.14 4.11 1.54
CA ARG A 154 11.72 4.87 0.42
C ARG A 154 10.64 5.72 -0.22
N PHE A 155 10.90 7.03 -0.32
CA PHE A 155 10.02 7.98 -1.00
C PHE A 155 10.42 8.06 -2.48
N LEU A 156 9.57 7.52 -3.36
CA LEU A 156 9.87 7.40 -4.79
C LEU A 156 9.42 8.63 -5.57
N LYS A 157 8.28 9.22 -5.19
CA LYS A 157 7.66 10.34 -5.89
C LYS A 157 7.09 11.37 -4.90
N PRO A 158 7.05 12.67 -5.25
CA PRO A 158 6.27 13.64 -4.50
C PRO A 158 4.77 13.34 -4.64
N VAL A 159 3.99 13.82 -3.68
CA VAL A 159 2.52 13.70 -3.66
C VAL A 159 1.93 15.10 -3.61
N ASP A 160 0.91 15.35 -4.41
CA ASP A 160 0.21 16.62 -4.46
C ASP A 160 -0.89 16.70 -3.40
N ILE A 161 -1.19 17.92 -2.97
CA ILE A 161 -2.28 18.16 -2.02
C ILE A 161 -3.61 17.94 -2.75
N GLY A 162 -4.46 17.07 -2.21
CA GLY A 162 -5.72 16.62 -2.81
C GLY A 162 -5.64 15.26 -3.48
N ASP A 163 -4.46 14.61 -3.51
CA ASP A 163 -4.32 13.27 -4.06
C ASP A 163 -5.01 12.22 -3.17
N GLU A 164 -5.66 11.25 -3.82
CA GLU A 164 -6.12 10.01 -3.19
C GLU A 164 -4.96 9.01 -3.14
N LEU A 165 -4.66 8.52 -1.94
CA LEU A 165 -3.56 7.60 -1.70
C LEU A 165 -4.07 6.31 -1.08
N THR A 166 -3.51 5.18 -1.52
CA THR A 166 -3.82 3.85 -1.00
C THR A 166 -2.58 3.22 -0.39
N ALA A 167 -2.57 3.03 0.93
CA ALA A 167 -1.58 2.22 1.62
C ALA A 167 -1.99 0.74 1.58
N VAL A 168 -1.08 -0.12 1.16
CA VAL A 168 -1.25 -1.58 1.14
C VAL A 168 -0.17 -2.20 2.00
N VAL A 169 -0.60 -2.96 3.00
CA VAL A 169 0.29 -3.78 3.83
C VAL A 169 -0.03 -5.24 3.59
N GLU A 170 1.00 -6.05 3.33
CA GLU A 170 0.86 -7.48 3.04
C GLU A 170 1.87 -8.28 3.83
N VAL A 171 1.42 -9.32 4.54
CA VAL A 171 2.29 -10.24 5.29
C VAL A 171 3.16 -11.03 4.33
N VAL A 172 4.46 -10.81 4.39
CA VAL A 172 5.45 -11.51 3.55
C VAL A 172 6.22 -12.60 4.31
N GLU A 173 6.21 -12.55 5.65
CA GLU A 173 6.86 -13.54 6.51
C GLU A 173 6.14 -13.63 7.86
N ASP A 174 5.90 -14.86 8.32
CA ASP A 174 5.60 -15.18 9.70
C ASP A 174 6.91 -15.46 10.44
N ILE A 175 7.28 -14.56 11.36
CA ILE A 175 8.52 -14.64 12.13
C ILE A 175 8.35 -15.61 13.33
N GLY A 176 7.11 -15.87 13.75
CA GLY A 176 6.77 -16.57 14.98
C GLY A 176 6.51 -15.61 16.15
N ASP A 177 6.00 -16.15 17.26
CA ASP A 177 5.62 -15.39 18.47
C ASP A 177 4.70 -14.18 18.16
N ALA A 178 3.73 -14.40 17.27
CA ALA A 178 2.79 -13.41 16.75
C ALA A 178 3.43 -12.19 16.06
N GLN A 179 4.67 -12.32 15.62
CA GLN A 179 5.37 -11.30 14.84
C GLN A 179 5.33 -11.59 13.35
N TYR A 180 5.09 -10.54 12.57
CA TYR A 180 4.98 -10.62 11.13
C TYR A 180 5.85 -9.55 10.48
N ARG A 181 6.48 -9.90 9.36
CA ARG A 181 7.07 -8.93 8.43
C ARG A 181 6.06 -8.63 7.35
N LEU A 182 5.90 -7.35 7.03
CA LEU A 182 4.98 -6.89 5.99
C LEU A 182 5.70 -6.04 4.96
N SER A 183 5.36 -6.23 3.69
CA SER A 183 5.59 -5.17 2.70
C SER A 183 4.62 -4.03 2.97
N THR A 184 5.06 -2.78 2.77
CA THR A 184 4.25 -1.59 3.08
C THR A 184 4.39 -0.56 1.97
N ASN A 185 3.52 -0.65 0.96
CA ASN A 185 3.58 0.22 -0.21
C ASN A 185 2.44 1.24 -0.18
N VAL A 186 2.69 2.44 -0.71
CA VAL A 186 1.64 3.44 -0.91
C VAL A 186 1.59 3.78 -2.40
N TYR A 187 0.38 3.82 -2.94
CA TYR A 187 0.08 4.12 -4.33
C TYR A 187 -0.76 5.39 -4.44
N ASP A 188 -0.60 6.13 -5.53
CA ASP A 188 -1.50 7.23 -5.90
C ASP A 188 -2.73 6.73 -6.67
N GLY A 189 -3.59 7.67 -7.09
CA GLY A 189 -4.82 7.37 -7.84
C GLY A 189 -4.61 6.77 -9.24
N ASP A 190 -3.38 6.80 -9.76
CA ASP A 190 -2.99 6.18 -11.04
C ASP A 190 -2.31 4.81 -10.84
N ASP A 191 -2.39 4.24 -9.63
CA ASP A 191 -1.72 3.01 -9.19
C ASP A 191 -0.19 3.08 -9.26
N GLU A 192 0.40 4.27 -9.30
CA GLU A 192 1.86 4.41 -9.27
C GLU A 192 2.38 4.39 -7.83
N THR A 193 3.49 3.68 -7.60
CA THR A 193 4.07 3.59 -6.26
C THR A 193 4.78 4.90 -5.86
N VAL A 194 4.31 5.50 -4.77
CA VAL A 194 4.88 6.73 -4.19
C VAL A 194 5.78 6.44 -2.99
N ILE A 195 5.48 5.38 -2.23
CA ILE A 195 6.32 4.86 -1.14
C ILE A 195 6.45 3.34 -1.28
N GLU A 196 7.68 2.85 -1.10
CA GLU A 196 7.97 1.44 -0.87
C GLU A 196 8.54 1.24 0.53
N GLY A 197 8.20 0.16 1.19
CA GLY A 197 8.71 -0.09 2.54
C GLY A 197 8.51 -1.50 3.05
N GLU A 198 9.00 -1.72 4.26
CA GLU A 198 8.84 -2.95 5.03
C GLU A 198 8.62 -2.62 6.51
N ALA A 199 7.69 -3.33 7.15
CA ALA A 199 7.38 -3.24 8.56
C ALA A 199 7.66 -4.56 9.27
N VAL A 200 7.95 -4.48 10.57
CA VAL A 200 7.73 -5.61 11.50
C VAL A 200 6.69 -5.18 12.53
N VAL A 201 5.72 -6.05 12.77
CA VAL A 201 4.67 -5.85 13.77
C VAL A 201 4.54 -7.06 14.69
N LEU A 202 3.99 -6.83 15.87
CA LEU A 202 3.48 -7.85 16.80
C LEU A 202 1.96 -7.70 16.87
N VAL A 203 1.21 -8.80 16.80
CA VAL A 203 -0.25 -8.79 16.92
C VAL A 203 -0.67 -9.51 18.20
N ASP A 204 -1.18 -8.77 19.18
CA ASP A 204 -1.73 -9.31 20.43
C ASP A 204 -3.25 -9.50 20.33
N ASP A 205 -3.81 -10.31 21.23
CA ASP A 205 -5.26 -10.41 21.43
C ASP A 205 -5.85 -9.10 21.97
N LEU A 206 -7.12 -8.83 21.68
CA LEU A 206 -7.80 -7.67 22.24
C LEU A 206 -8.11 -7.87 23.74
N PRO A 207 -7.93 -6.83 24.57
CA PRO A 207 -8.26 -6.93 26.00
C PRO A 207 -9.73 -7.29 26.21
N GLY A 208 -10.00 -8.40 26.91
CA GLY A 208 -11.35 -8.83 27.28
C GLY A 208 -11.91 -10.01 26.49
N GLU A 209 -11.25 -10.45 25.42
CA GLU A 209 -11.63 -11.67 24.69
C GLU A 209 -11.11 -12.96 25.37
N GLU A 210 -10.01 -12.88 26.14
CA GLU A 210 -9.39 -14.04 26.83
C GLU A 210 -9.97 -14.38 28.23
N ALA A 211 -10.96 -13.67 28.78
CA ALA A 211 -11.45 -13.95 30.14
C ALA A 211 -12.25 -15.27 30.29
N GLY A 212 -12.48 -16.02 29.20
CA GLY A 212 -13.31 -17.23 29.19
C GLY A 212 -12.57 -18.57 29.09
N ALA A 213 -11.28 -18.60 28.73
CA ALA A 213 -10.61 -19.86 28.34
C ALA A 213 -9.50 -20.35 29.27
N ARG A 214 -9.19 -19.62 30.36
CA ARG A 214 -8.20 -20.03 31.37
C ARG A 214 -8.82 -20.07 32.77
N ALA A 215 -9.63 -21.11 33.02
CA ALA A 215 -10.05 -21.52 34.36
C ALA A 215 -10.03 -23.05 34.48
#